data_AF-A0A162AFJ7-F1
#
_entry.id   AF-A0A162AFJ7-F1
#
_cell.length_a   1.000
_cell.length_b   1.000
_cell.length_c   1.000
_cell.angle_alpha   90.00
_cell.angle_beta   90.00
_cell.angle_gamma   90.00
#
_symmetry.space_group_name_H-M   'P 1'
#
loop_
_entity.id
_entity.type
_entity.pdbx_description
1 polymer ?
#
loop_
_entity_poly.entity_id
_entity_poly.type
_entity_poly.pdbx_seq_one_letter_code
_entity_poly.pdbx_strand_id
1 'polypeptide(L)'
;MENKQTTTVTHSCRQLLGKNWSLLIGRPLSLRVWYDRDGNNLPIEERTVYVFKAKGIRRMTVYDPVPPALEALSGSNIEIIVGVPNLQLQSLQTAAGARTWVRDNIQNYMPGVRFRYIAVGNEVDPNNPDTSEYVGLVLPAMKNVHDAIVAAGLQNQIKVSTATYLAVTSGSPPSQGSFKENAKEFMEPIIRFLAQNNLPLLANIYPYLRHLGTPQGDPRYSQLTERDVVLKDPVDDRLYKNLFEALLDTLYSAVERSGGRNIEIVVSESGWPSSGDLDASPQNAETHLRNLMKQDRTKGTPKRPGKPVETYLFAMLRENLHGGSETERHLDLYLAKKEKERKLGIKTPIKNPIFNSFFLL
;
A
#
# COMPACT_ATOMS: atom_id res chain seq x y z
N MET A 1 20.91 30.44 -6.50
CA MET A 1 21.48 29.11 -6.17
C MET A 1 20.34 28.10 -6.14
N GLU A 2 19.76 27.83 -7.30
CA GLU A 2 18.75 26.79 -7.48
C GLU A 2 19.40 25.40 -7.41
N ASN A 3 18.77 24.54 -6.61
CA ASN A 3 19.36 23.36 -6.00
C ASN A 3 19.73 22.25 -7.00
N LYS A 4 21.02 21.90 -7.06
CA LYS A 4 21.54 20.71 -7.77
C LYS A 4 20.90 19.40 -7.28
N GLN A 5 20.36 19.34 -6.06
CA GLN A 5 19.66 18.16 -5.52
C GLN A 5 18.20 18.01 -6.04
N THR A 6 17.50 19.12 -6.34
CA THR A 6 16.16 19.10 -6.95
C THR A 6 16.20 18.49 -8.35
N THR A 7 17.35 18.61 -9.02
CA THR A 7 17.57 18.03 -10.35
C THR A 7 17.62 16.50 -10.30
N THR A 8 18.16 15.91 -9.23
CA THR A 8 18.40 14.45 -9.09
C THR A 8 17.12 13.63 -8.87
N VAL A 9 16.20 14.11 -8.02
CA VAL A 9 14.91 13.43 -7.76
C VAL A 9 13.98 13.54 -8.98
N THR A 10 13.96 14.70 -9.62
CA THR A 10 13.20 14.95 -10.85
C THR A 10 13.75 14.17 -12.05
N HIS A 11 15.08 13.92 -12.09
CA HIS A 11 15.73 13.03 -13.08
C HIS A 11 15.44 11.55 -12.86
N SER A 12 15.41 11.07 -11.60
CA SER A 12 15.22 9.65 -11.26
C SER A 12 13.83 9.13 -11.67
N CYS A 13 12.78 9.90 -11.37
CA CYS A 13 11.41 9.66 -11.82
C CYS A 13 11.24 9.75 -13.36
N ARG A 14 12.02 10.62 -14.03
CA ARG A 14 12.08 10.71 -15.50
C ARG A 14 12.79 9.50 -16.15
N GLN A 15 13.69 8.83 -15.43
CA GLN A 15 14.52 7.75 -15.99
C GLN A 15 13.90 6.36 -15.87
N LEU A 16 12.98 6.12 -14.94
CA LEU A 16 12.25 4.85 -14.81
C LEU A 16 10.95 4.82 -15.62
N LEU A 17 10.17 5.91 -15.66
CA LEU A 17 8.95 5.94 -16.47
C LEU A 17 9.16 6.54 -17.86
N GLY A 18 10.34 7.10 -18.14
CA GLY A 18 10.64 7.74 -19.42
C GLY A 18 9.59 8.79 -19.81
N LYS A 19 9.08 8.69 -21.04
CA LYS A 19 7.99 9.52 -21.58
C LYS A 19 6.60 9.23 -20.95
N ASN A 20 6.46 8.20 -20.11
CA ASN A 20 5.17 7.76 -19.54
C ASN A 20 4.82 8.43 -18.20
N TRP A 21 5.54 9.50 -17.86
CA TRP A 21 5.38 10.30 -16.63
C TRP A 21 3.95 10.83 -16.41
N SER A 22 3.24 11.17 -17.48
CA SER A 22 1.86 11.67 -17.44
C SER A 22 0.88 10.67 -16.81
N LEU A 23 1.21 9.37 -16.78
CA LEU A 23 0.35 8.33 -16.22
C LEU A 23 0.18 8.41 -14.69
N LEU A 24 1.09 9.12 -13.99
CA LEU A 24 1.06 9.30 -12.53
C LEU A 24 0.13 10.44 -12.07
N ILE A 25 -0.25 11.36 -12.97
CA ILE A 25 -1.04 12.53 -12.60
C ILE A 25 -2.42 12.08 -12.08
N GLY A 26 -2.75 12.47 -10.85
CA GLY A 26 -4.01 12.14 -10.19
C GLY A 26 -4.12 10.70 -9.67
N ARG A 27 -3.05 9.89 -9.74
CA ARG A 27 -3.07 8.50 -9.25
C ARG A 27 -2.72 8.42 -7.76
N PRO A 28 -3.31 7.47 -7.00
CA PRO A 28 -2.90 7.18 -5.62
C PRO A 28 -1.55 6.45 -5.59
N LEU A 29 -0.68 6.79 -4.64
CA LEU A 29 0.54 6.03 -4.35
C LEU A 29 0.64 5.76 -2.84
N SER A 30 1.11 4.57 -2.47
CA SER A 30 1.49 4.28 -1.09
C SER A 30 2.93 4.71 -0.87
N LEU A 31 3.18 5.26 0.31
CA LEU A 31 4.51 5.58 0.77
C LEU A 31 4.67 4.99 2.15
N ARG A 32 5.53 3.99 2.29
CA ARG A 32 6.02 3.63 3.61
C ARG A 32 7.19 4.56 3.92
N VAL A 33 7.01 5.42 4.92
CA VAL A 33 8.09 6.25 5.46
C VAL A 33 8.63 5.49 6.66
N TRP A 34 9.81 4.89 6.54
CA TRP A 34 10.51 4.35 7.69
C TRP A 34 11.38 5.44 8.31
N TYR A 35 11.20 5.65 9.61
CA TYR A 35 12.01 6.58 10.40
C TYR A 35 13.34 5.92 10.74
N ASP A 36 14.44 6.45 10.20
CA ASP A 36 15.73 6.25 10.85
C ASP A 36 15.70 7.04 12.16
N ARG A 37 15.63 6.32 13.29
CA ARG A 37 15.70 6.92 14.63
C ARG A 37 17.14 7.27 15.03
N ASP A 38 18.13 6.89 14.22
CA ASP A 38 19.54 7.14 14.48
C ASP A 38 20.13 8.15 13.48
N GLY A 39 19.84 9.44 13.74
CA GLY A 39 20.81 10.51 13.48
C GLY A 39 20.78 11.24 12.14
N ASN A 40 20.44 12.54 12.24
CA ASN A 40 20.86 13.64 11.36
C ASN A 40 20.33 13.71 9.91
N ASN A 41 19.09 14.17 9.75
CA ASN A 41 18.71 15.46 9.14
C ASN A 41 17.30 15.38 8.54
N LEU A 42 16.36 16.14 9.13
CA LEU A 42 15.05 16.38 8.53
C LEU A 42 15.19 17.09 7.16
N PRO A 43 14.26 16.88 6.20
CA PRO A 43 13.17 15.90 6.28
C PRO A 43 12.93 15.18 4.95
N ILE A 44 13.06 13.86 4.96
CA ILE A 44 12.61 13.01 3.85
C ILE A 44 11.10 13.18 3.61
N GLU A 45 10.35 13.56 4.64
CA GLU A 45 8.91 13.79 4.67
C GLU A 45 8.52 14.99 3.81
N GLU A 46 9.05 16.19 4.09
CA GLU A 46 8.74 17.39 3.28
C GLU A 46 9.19 17.22 1.84
N ARG A 47 10.35 16.61 1.60
CA ARG A 47 10.82 16.30 0.24
C ARG A 47 9.87 15.36 -0.46
N THR A 48 9.37 14.35 0.23
CA THR A 48 8.44 13.40 -0.35
C THR A 48 7.10 14.07 -0.65
N VAL A 49 6.53 14.84 0.29
CA VAL A 49 5.31 15.61 0.04
C VAL A 49 5.48 16.59 -1.13
N TYR A 50 6.63 17.27 -1.20
CA TYR A 50 6.97 18.14 -2.33
C TYR A 50 6.98 17.36 -3.66
N VAL A 51 7.59 16.18 -3.70
CA VAL A 51 7.58 15.31 -4.88
C VAL A 51 6.13 14.96 -5.22
N PHE A 52 5.34 14.45 -4.29
CA PHE A 52 3.93 14.12 -4.55
C PHE A 52 3.17 15.29 -5.18
N LYS A 53 3.29 16.50 -4.61
CA LYS A 53 2.68 17.73 -5.15
C LYS A 53 3.19 18.06 -6.54
N ALA A 54 4.51 18.14 -6.73
CA ALA A 54 5.15 18.46 -8.01
C ALA A 54 4.81 17.44 -9.10
N LYS A 55 4.47 16.22 -8.70
CA LYS A 55 4.13 15.10 -9.58
C LYS A 55 2.61 14.93 -9.77
N GLY A 56 1.79 15.76 -9.12
CA GLY A 56 0.34 15.71 -9.22
C GLY A 56 -0.27 14.45 -8.59
N ILE A 57 0.46 13.78 -7.70
CA ILE A 57 -0.01 12.64 -6.94
C ILE A 57 -0.85 13.17 -5.79
N ARG A 58 -2.09 12.70 -5.69
CA ARG A 58 -3.10 13.27 -4.78
C ARG A 58 -3.48 12.37 -3.63
N ARG A 59 -2.93 11.16 -3.55
CA ARG A 59 -3.18 10.27 -2.41
C ARG A 59 -1.91 9.59 -1.95
N MET A 60 -1.80 9.42 -0.63
CA MET A 60 -0.66 8.83 0.07
C MET A 60 -1.14 7.82 1.12
N THR A 61 -0.39 6.76 1.36
CA THR A 61 -0.53 5.97 2.59
C THR A 61 0.58 6.38 3.54
N VAL A 62 0.28 6.51 4.83
CA VAL A 62 1.23 6.78 5.91
C VAL A 62 0.99 5.73 6.99
N TYR A 63 1.96 4.87 7.26
CA TYR A 63 1.74 3.69 8.13
C TYR A 63 1.67 4.04 9.61
N ASP A 64 2.38 5.09 10.02
CA ASP A 64 2.42 5.57 11.40
C ASP A 64 2.12 7.08 11.43
N PRO A 65 1.29 7.57 12.37
CA PRO A 65 0.92 8.99 12.46
C PRO A 65 2.04 9.83 13.10
N VAL A 66 3.22 9.84 12.48
CA VAL A 66 4.39 10.57 12.97
C VAL A 66 4.24 12.07 12.73
N PRO A 67 4.44 12.93 13.74
CA PRO A 67 4.18 14.38 13.63
C PRO A 67 4.85 15.05 12.42
N PRO A 68 6.14 14.83 12.10
CA PRO A 68 6.75 15.56 11.00
C PRO A 68 6.18 15.21 9.62
N ALA A 69 5.67 13.98 9.43
CA ALA A 69 4.97 13.61 8.20
C ALA A 69 3.60 14.31 8.09
N LEU A 70 2.85 14.37 9.19
CA LEU A 70 1.55 15.03 9.24
C LEU A 70 1.69 16.56 9.10
N GLU A 71 2.70 17.15 9.72
CA GLU A 71 3.07 18.57 9.55
C GLU A 71 3.41 18.89 8.09
N ALA A 72 4.25 18.07 7.46
CA ALA A 72 4.62 18.24 6.05
C ALA A 72 3.41 18.11 5.10
N LEU A 73 2.42 17.28 5.45
CA LEU A 73 1.20 17.09 4.67
C LEU A 73 0.19 18.24 4.80
N SER A 74 0.35 19.10 5.80
CA SER A 74 -0.54 20.24 6.04
C SER A 74 -0.59 21.19 4.83
N GLY A 75 -1.78 21.46 4.30
CA GLY A 75 -1.98 22.31 3.12
C GLY A 75 -1.52 21.68 1.80
N SER A 76 -1.15 20.40 1.78
CA SER A 76 -0.70 19.71 0.55
C SER A 76 -1.84 19.34 -0.40
N ASN A 77 -3.08 19.27 0.09
CA ASN A 77 -4.25 18.71 -0.57
C ASN A 77 -4.17 17.22 -0.94
N ILE A 78 -3.18 16.50 -0.41
CA ILE A 78 -3.03 15.04 -0.58
C ILE A 78 -3.97 14.34 0.39
N GLU A 79 -4.83 13.46 -0.11
CA GLU A 79 -5.68 12.58 0.71
C GLU A 79 -4.87 11.42 1.27
N ILE A 80 -5.00 11.09 2.56
CA ILE A 80 -4.20 10.03 3.17
C ILE A 80 -4.99 8.87 3.76
N ILE A 81 -4.45 7.65 3.56
CA ILE A 81 -4.64 6.53 4.50
C ILE A 81 -3.63 6.75 5.62
N VAL A 82 -4.08 6.80 6.88
CA VAL A 82 -3.19 6.79 8.04
C VAL A 82 -3.34 5.47 8.80
N GLY A 83 -2.23 4.81 9.11
CA GLY A 83 -2.23 3.54 9.83
C GLY A 83 -2.25 3.73 11.35
N VAL A 84 -2.83 2.75 12.03
CA VAL A 84 -2.56 2.48 13.44
C VAL A 84 -1.57 1.31 13.46
N PRO A 85 -0.34 1.51 13.98
CA PRO A 85 0.63 0.43 14.11
C PRO A 85 0.08 -0.71 14.98
N ASN A 86 0.39 -1.97 14.65
CA ASN A 86 -0.09 -3.14 15.39
C ASN A 86 0.21 -3.03 16.91
N LEU A 87 1.40 -2.53 17.25
CA LEU A 87 1.84 -2.29 18.63
C LEU A 87 0.96 -1.30 19.42
N GLN A 88 0.21 -0.43 18.75
CA GLN A 88 -0.69 0.52 19.39
C GLN A 88 -2.10 -0.04 19.60
N LEU A 89 -2.46 -1.18 19.01
CA LEU A 89 -3.83 -1.71 19.07
C LEU A 89 -4.31 -1.94 20.51
N GLN A 90 -3.42 -2.37 21.41
CA GLN A 90 -3.75 -2.62 22.81
C GLN A 90 -4.28 -1.36 23.53
N SER A 91 -3.67 -0.20 23.29
CA SER A 91 -4.08 1.05 23.95
C SER A 91 -5.42 1.57 23.43
N LEU A 92 -5.81 1.17 22.22
CA LEU A 92 -7.08 1.56 21.57
C LEU A 92 -8.25 0.64 21.92
N GLN A 93 -8.05 -0.39 22.76
CA GLN A 93 -9.14 -1.22 23.27
C GLN A 93 -10.08 -0.47 24.23
N THR A 94 -9.72 0.74 24.67
CA THR A 94 -10.58 1.59 25.50
C THR A 94 -11.09 2.80 24.72
N ALA A 95 -12.31 3.25 25.03
CA ALA A 95 -12.87 4.46 24.44
C ALA A 95 -12.01 5.71 24.74
N ALA A 96 -11.42 5.80 25.94
CA ALA A 96 -10.53 6.90 26.32
C ALA A 96 -9.22 6.90 25.50
N GLY A 97 -8.61 5.73 25.30
CA GLY A 97 -7.42 5.57 24.48
C GLY A 97 -7.68 5.95 23.02
N ALA A 98 -8.78 5.46 22.44
CA ALA A 98 -9.15 5.79 21.06
C ALA A 98 -9.48 7.29 20.88
N ARG A 99 -10.18 7.92 21.81
CA ARG A 99 -10.44 9.37 21.77
C ARG A 99 -9.15 10.19 21.83
N THR A 100 -8.22 9.82 22.71
CA THR A 100 -6.90 10.44 22.80
C THR A 100 -6.14 10.30 21.47
N TRP A 101 -6.10 9.08 20.92
CA TRP A 101 -5.43 8.84 19.64
C TRP A 101 -6.04 9.63 18.49
N VAL A 102 -7.37 9.69 18.38
CA VAL A 102 -8.06 10.48 17.34
C VAL A 102 -7.82 11.97 17.53
N ARG A 103 -7.86 12.49 18.77
CA ARG A 103 -7.54 13.89 19.04
C ARG A 103 -6.12 14.22 18.58
N ASP A 104 -5.16 13.42 19.02
CA ASP A 104 -3.74 13.72 18.89
C ASP A 104 -3.24 13.54 17.46
N ASN A 105 -3.73 12.52 16.74
CA ASN A 105 -3.24 12.15 15.40
C ASN A 105 -4.13 12.60 14.25
N ILE A 106 -5.39 12.94 14.51
CA ILE A 106 -6.36 13.37 13.50
C ILE A 106 -6.77 14.82 13.73
N GLN A 107 -7.46 15.11 14.85
CA GLN A 107 -8.10 16.42 15.05
C GLN A 107 -7.07 17.57 15.10
N ASN A 108 -5.93 17.36 15.77
CA ASN A 108 -4.87 18.38 15.87
C ASN A 108 -4.25 18.77 14.51
N TYR A 109 -4.38 17.92 13.49
CA TYR A 109 -3.85 18.19 12.15
C TYR A 109 -4.94 18.62 11.15
N MET A 110 -6.20 18.68 11.57
CA MET A 110 -7.31 19.14 10.73
C MET A 110 -7.53 20.66 10.87
N PRO A 111 -7.97 21.34 9.79
CA PRO A 111 -8.25 20.81 8.45
C PRO A 111 -7.01 20.73 7.53
N GLY A 112 -5.81 20.97 8.06
CA GLY A 112 -4.57 21.04 7.27
C GLY A 112 -4.25 19.75 6.52
N VAL A 113 -4.44 18.59 7.16
CA VAL A 113 -4.24 17.27 6.57
C VAL A 113 -5.57 16.65 6.15
N ARG A 114 -5.62 16.06 4.94
CA ARG A 114 -6.83 15.44 4.38
C ARG A 114 -6.84 13.94 4.65
N PHE A 115 -7.27 13.55 5.84
CA PHE A 115 -7.50 12.14 6.16
C PHE A 115 -8.69 11.59 5.36
N ARG A 116 -8.52 10.41 4.77
CA ARG A 116 -9.57 9.71 4.00
C ARG A 116 -9.90 8.36 4.62
N TYR A 117 -8.87 7.64 5.05
CA TYR A 117 -9.02 6.34 5.70
C TYR A 117 -8.12 6.23 6.93
N ILE A 118 -8.58 5.47 7.93
CA ILE A 118 -7.74 4.99 9.04
C ILE A 118 -7.62 3.48 8.92
N ALA A 119 -6.39 2.97 8.77
CA ALA A 119 -6.10 1.54 8.72
C ALA A 119 -5.72 1.04 10.11
N VAL A 120 -6.68 0.50 10.86
CA VAL A 120 -6.47 -0.02 12.21
C VAL A 120 -5.82 -1.40 12.13
N GLY A 121 -4.50 -1.44 12.28
CA GLY A 121 -3.68 -2.62 12.07
C GLY A 121 -3.39 -2.91 10.60
N ASN A 122 -2.28 -3.62 10.36
CA ASN A 122 -1.82 -4.02 9.04
C ASN A 122 -1.39 -5.50 9.04
N GLU A 123 -1.99 -6.29 8.14
CA GLU A 123 -1.67 -7.70 7.89
C GLU A 123 -1.62 -8.57 9.16
N VAL A 124 -2.53 -8.29 10.10
CA VAL A 124 -2.76 -9.16 11.25
C VAL A 124 -3.34 -10.49 10.77
N ASP A 125 -2.67 -11.61 11.06
CA ASP A 125 -3.08 -12.95 10.63
C ASP A 125 -2.88 -13.96 11.78
N PRO A 126 -3.91 -14.73 12.14
CA PRO A 126 -3.76 -15.83 13.12
C PRO A 126 -2.76 -16.91 12.70
N ASN A 127 -2.40 -17.01 11.43
CA ASN A 127 -1.38 -17.92 10.91
C ASN A 127 0.04 -17.34 10.91
N ASN A 128 0.19 -16.04 11.12
CA ASN A 128 1.49 -15.39 11.07
C ASN A 128 2.01 -15.22 12.51
N PRO A 129 3.10 -15.89 12.90
CA PRO A 129 3.62 -15.79 14.27
C PRO A 129 3.96 -14.35 14.66
N ASP A 130 4.36 -13.50 13.72
CA ASP A 130 4.77 -12.11 13.97
C ASP A 130 3.58 -11.17 14.23
N THR A 131 2.36 -11.56 13.84
CA THR A 131 1.16 -10.72 14.00
C THR A 131 -0.02 -11.40 14.69
N SER A 132 0.07 -12.70 14.95
CA SER A 132 -0.99 -13.50 15.58
C SER A 132 -1.42 -12.99 16.95
N GLU A 133 -0.51 -12.37 17.72
CA GLU A 133 -0.81 -11.79 19.04
C GLU A 133 -1.82 -10.63 18.97
N TYR A 134 -1.93 -9.95 17.83
CA TYR A 134 -2.79 -8.78 17.65
C TYR A 134 -4.23 -9.13 17.21
N VAL A 135 -4.51 -10.40 16.89
CA VAL A 135 -5.81 -10.87 16.35
C VAL A 135 -6.99 -10.45 17.23
N GLY A 136 -6.86 -10.62 18.55
CA GLY A 136 -7.89 -10.23 19.52
C GLY A 136 -8.04 -8.71 19.71
N LEU A 137 -7.14 -7.90 19.15
CA LEU A 137 -7.06 -6.47 19.42
C LEU A 137 -7.68 -5.61 18.31
N VAL A 138 -7.65 -6.07 17.05
CA VAL A 138 -8.06 -5.28 15.88
C VAL A 138 -9.52 -4.83 15.96
N LEU A 139 -10.47 -5.76 16.12
CA LEU A 139 -11.90 -5.40 16.09
C LEU A 139 -12.31 -4.46 17.26
N PRO A 140 -11.92 -4.71 18.52
CA PRO A 140 -12.17 -3.74 19.60
C PRO A 140 -11.57 -2.36 19.32
N ALA A 141 -10.34 -2.30 18.82
CA ALA A 141 -9.70 -1.03 18.45
C ALA A 141 -10.45 -0.31 17.30
N MET A 142 -10.86 -1.04 16.26
CA MET A 142 -11.65 -0.51 15.15
C MET A 142 -12.95 0.14 15.63
N LYS A 143 -13.68 -0.54 16.51
CA LYS A 143 -14.94 -0.03 17.09
C LYS A 143 -14.71 1.27 17.85
N ASN A 144 -13.73 1.30 18.77
CA ASN A 144 -13.46 2.50 19.57
C ASN A 144 -12.95 3.68 18.72
N VAL A 145 -12.10 3.42 17.72
CA VAL A 145 -11.60 4.46 16.80
C VAL A 145 -12.74 4.99 15.93
N HIS A 146 -13.61 4.11 15.42
CA HIS A 146 -14.81 4.51 14.69
C HIS A 146 -15.73 5.38 15.55
N ASP A 147 -16.00 4.98 16.79
CA ASP A 147 -16.86 5.75 17.69
C ASP A 147 -16.25 7.11 18.04
N ALA A 148 -14.92 7.19 18.19
CA ALA A 148 -14.22 8.46 18.38
C ALA A 148 -14.31 9.38 17.15
N ILE A 149 -14.20 8.82 15.94
CA ILE A 149 -14.39 9.56 14.68
C ILE A 149 -15.83 10.06 14.51
N VAL A 150 -16.82 9.23 14.86
CA VAL A 150 -18.24 9.61 14.87
C VAL A 150 -18.51 10.71 15.90
N ALA A 151 -17.98 10.58 17.12
CA ALA A 151 -18.11 11.58 18.17
C ALA A 151 -17.46 12.93 17.80
N ALA A 152 -16.41 12.91 16.97
CA ALA A 152 -15.79 14.10 16.40
C ALA A 152 -16.55 14.68 15.20
N GLY A 153 -17.61 14.03 14.71
CA GLY A 153 -18.37 14.46 13.53
C GLY A 153 -17.62 14.24 12.20
N LEU A 154 -16.64 13.34 12.16
CA LEU A 154 -15.72 13.15 11.03
C LEU A 154 -16.04 11.90 10.18
N GLN A 155 -17.05 11.11 10.55
CA GLN A 155 -17.39 9.82 9.91
C GLN A 155 -17.78 9.89 8.43
N ASN A 156 -18.19 11.06 7.95
CA ASN A 156 -18.49 11.30 6.53
C ASN A 156 -17.24 11.65 5.71
N GLN A 157 -16.16 12.07 6.38
CA GLN A 157 -14.89 12.47 5.77
C GLN A 157 -13.83 11.36 5.89
N ILE A 158 -13.80 10.67 7.02
CA ILE A 158 -12.78 9.68 7.38
C ILE A 158 -13.46 8.34 7.61
N LYS A 159 -13.05 7.32 6.84
CA LYS A 159 -13.59 5.95 6.97
C LYS A 159 -12.58 5.06 7.71
N VAL A 160 -13.03 4.43 8.80
CA VAL A 160 -12.22 3.46 9.54
C VAL A 160 -12.26 2.11 8.83
N SER A 161 -11.11 1.44 8.73
CA SER A 161 -10.95 0.10 8.18
C SER A 161 -9.81 -0.63 8.92
N THR A 162 -9.52 -1.86 8.56
CA THR A 162 -8.22 -2.52 8.77
C THR A 162 -7.59 -2.82 7.41
N ALA A 163 -6.27 -2.98 7.34
CA ALA A 163 -5.56 -3.43 6.13
C ALA A 163 -5.27 -4.94 6.22
N THR A 164 -5.96 -5.73 5.41
CA THR A 164 -5.77 -7.19 5.29
C THR A 164 -5.00 -7.54 4.01
N TYR A 165 -4.83 -8.82 3.71
CA TYR A 165 -4.06 -9.31 2.57
C TYR A 165 -4.51 -10.73 2.19
N LEU A 166 -4.02 -11.25 1.06
CA LEU A 166 -4.54 -12.50 0.50
C LEU A 166 -4.15 -13.76 1.27
N ALA A 167 -3.20 -13.70 2.22
CA ALA A 167 -2.82 -14.90 2.96
C ALA A 167 -3.92 -15.41 3.91
N VAL A 168 -4.85 -14.54 4.34
CA VAL A 168 -6.03 -14.96 5.12
C VAL A 168 -7.12 -15.62 4.28
N THR A 169 -6.95 -15.65 2.95
CA THR A 169 -7.91 -16.24 2.00
C THR A 169 -7.41 -17.55 1.40
N SER A 170 -8.36 -18.34 0.91
CA SER A 170 -8.16 -19.54 0.12
C SER A 170 -9.24 -19.66 -0.95
N GLY A 171 -9.09 -20.64 -1.85
CA GLY A 171 -10.07 -20.93 -2.89
C GLY A 171 -9.59 -20.56 -4.30
N SER A 172 -9.88 -21.46 -5.24
CA SER A 172 -9.72 -21.27 -6.68
C SER A 172 -10.82 -22.10 -7.36
N PRO A 173 -11.51 -21.58 -8.39
CA PRO A 173 -11.35 -20.27 -9.05
C PRO A 173 -11.80 -19.08 -8.16
N PRO A 174 -11.63 -17.81 -8.57
CA PRO A 174 -11.97 -16.63 -7.76
C PRO A 174 -13.38 -16.60 -7.15
N SER A 175 -14.38 -17.17 -7.81
CA SER A 175 -15.74 -17.34 -7.29
C SER A 175 -15.80 -18.20 -6.01
N GLN A 176 -14.82 -19.08 -5.82
CA GLN A 176 -14.67 -19.95 -4.64
C GLN A 176 -13.82 -19.33 -3.53
N GLY A 177 -13.41 -18.06 -3.66
CA GLY A 177 -12.71 -17.35 -2.60
C GLY A 177 -13.47 -17.40 -1.26
N SER A 178 -12.76 -17.75 -0.20
CA SER A 178 -13.24 -17.78 1.19
C SER A 178 -12.12 -17.39 2.15
N PHE A 179 -12.44 -16.88 3.34
CA PHE A 179 -11.44 -16.82 4.41
C PHE A 179 -11.07 -18.25 4.82
N LYS A 180 -9.78 -18.47 5.12
CA LYS A 180 -9.30 -19.73 5.68
C LYS A 180 -10.00 -20.03 6.98
N GLU A 181 -10.18 -21.31 7.31
CA GLU A 181 -10.97 -21.73 8.47
C GLU A 181 -10.55 -21.03 9.77
N ASN A 182 -9.24 -20.98 10.04
CA ASN A 182 -8.71 -20.32 11.23
C ASN A 182 -8.63 -18.79 11.13
N ALA A 183 -8.83 -18.22 9.94
CA ALA A 183 -8.97 -16.78 9.76
C ALA A 183 -10.43 -16.31 9.82
N LYS A 184 -11.42 -17.21 9.70
CA LYS A 184 -12.85 -16.85 9.72
C LYS A 184 -13.26 -16.22 11.05
N GLU A 185 -12.88 -16.84 12.17
CA GLU A 185 -13.23 -16.34 13.51
C GLU A 185 -12.74 -14.90 13.75
N PHE A 186 -11.62 -14.54 13.12
CA PHE A 186 -11.05 -13.20 13.15
C PHE A 186 -11.71 -12.25 12.12
N MET A 187 -11.78 -12.66 10.85
CA MET A 187 -12.18 -11.80 9.74
C MET A 187 -13.69 -11.57 9.66
N GLU A 188 -14.53 -12.57 9.92
CA GLU A 188 -15.99 -12.43 9.74
C GLU A 188 -16.63 -11.39 10.66
N PRO A 189 -16.25 -11.29 11.95
CA PRO A 189 -16.69 -10.19 12.80
C PRO A 189 -16.26 -8.80 12.28
N ILE A 190 -15.05 -8.68 11.71
CA ILE A 190 -14.56 -7.44 11.08
C ILE A 190 -15.41 -7.10 9.85
N ILE A 191 -15.65 -8.08 8.97
CA ILE A 191 -16.48 -7.90 7.78
C ILE A 191 -17.90 -7.44 8.16
N ARG A 192 -18.53 -8.08 9.17
CA ARG A 192 -19.84 -7.65 9.64
C ARG A 192 -19.84 -6.22 10.19
N PHE A 193 -18.82 -5.84 10.95
CA PHE A 193 -18.66 -4.47 11.46
C PHE A 193 -18.53 -3.45 10.32
N LEU A 194 -17.69 -3.72 9.32
CA LEU A 194 -17.54 -2.84 8.16
C LEU A 194 -18.84 -2.71 7.36
N ALA A 195 -19.50 -3.83 7.10
CA ALA A 195 -20.78 -3.88 6.37
C ALA A 195 -21.88 -3.07 7.07
N GLN A 196 -22.03 -3.22 8.39
CA GLN A 196 -23.04 -2.52 9.19
C GLN A 196 -22.85 -1.00 9.21
N ASN A 197 -21.61 -0.54 9.08
CA ASN A 197 -21.27 0.89 9.12
C ASN A 197 -21.00 1.50 7.73
N ASN A 198 -21.22 0.74 6.65
CA ASN A 198 -20.90 1.13 5.27
C ASN A 198 -19.45 1.61 5.12
N LEU A 199 -18.52 0.87 5.71
CA LEU A 199 -17.08 1.12 5.67
C LEU A 199 -16.41 0.21 4.63
N PRO A 200 -15.33 0.67 3.97
CA PRO A 200 -14.56 -0.16 3.05
C PRO A 200 -13.66 -1.15 3.80
N LEU A 201 -13.11 -2.11 3.06
CA LEU A 201 -11.98 -2.93 3.51
C LEU A 201 -10.71 -2.48 2.76
N LEU A 202 -9.61 -2.28 3.48
CA LEU A 202 -8.30 -2.06 2.87
C LEU A 202 -7.62 -3.41 2.65
N ALA A 203 -7.02 -3.60 1.48
CA ALA A 203 -6.37 -4.85 1.14
C ALA A 203 -5.04 -4.66 0.40
N ASN A 204 -4.01 -5.35 0.86
CA ASN A 204 -2.73 -5.46 0.19
C ASN A 204 -2.79 -6.61 -0.81
N ILE A 205 -2.65 -6.28 -2.10
CA ILE A 205 -2.82 -7.20 -3.23
C ILE A 205 -1.53 -7.21 -4.03
N TYR A 206 -0.76 -8.30 -3.90
CA TYR A 206 0.51 -8.46 -4.59
C TYR A 206 0.46 -9.65 -5.55
N PRO A 207 0.19 -9.44 -6.86
CA PRO A 207 0.26 -10.50 -7.86
C PRO A 207 1.62 -11.23 -7.88
N TYR A 208 2.70 -10.51 -7.53
CA TYR A 208 4.02 -11.10 -7.34
C TYR A 208 4.00 -12.28 -6.37
N LEU A 209 3.35 -12.20 -5.20
CA LEU A 209 3.39 -13.30 -4.21
C LEU A 209 2.66 -14.58 -4.66
N ARG A 210 1.96 -14.53 -5.80
CA ARG A 210 1.21 -15.65 -6.37
C ARG A 210 1.65 -16.02 -7.78
N HIS A 211 2.62 -15.30 -8.37
CA HIS A 211 2.96 -15.45 -9.79
C HIS A 211 3.52 -16.84 -10.13
N LEU A 212 4.35 -17.41 -9.25
CA LEU A 212 4.94 -18.74 -9.42
C LEU A 212 3.93 -19.89 -9.32
N GLY A 213 2.76 -19.65 -8.70
CA GLY A 213 1.69 -20.63 -8.56
C GLY A 213 0.56 -20.49 -9.60
N THR A 214 0.72 -19.64 -10.61
CA THR A 214 -0.32 -19.42 -11.63
C THR A 214 -0.42 -20.61 -12.60
N PRO A 215 -1.60 -20.90 -13.17
CA PRO A 215 -1.72 -21.83 -14.28
C PRO A 215 -0.73 -21.38 -15.38
N GLN A 216 0.22 -22.25 -15.71
CA GLN A 216 1.25 -22.08 -16.76
C GLN A 216 2.48 -21.23 -16.38
N GLY A 217 2.53 -20.61 -15.20
CA GLY A 217 3.67 -19.76 -14.81
C GLY A 217 3.91 -18.59 -15.75
N ASP A 218 2.90 -18.16 -16.51
CA ASP A 218 3.05 -17.12 -17.53
C ASP A 218 3.23 -15.75 -16.85
N PRO A 219 4.42 -15.12 -16.98
CA PRO A 219 4.67 -13.81 -16.39
C PRO A 219 3.69 -12.75 -16.92
N ARG A 220 3.08 -12.94 -18.09
CA ARG A 220 2.13 -11.97 -18.67
C ARG A 220 0.85 -11.80 -17.87
N TYR A 221 0.38 -12.87 -17.23
CA TYR A 221 -0.82 -12.84 -16.39
C TYR A 221 -0.59 -12.03 -15.11
N SER A 222 0.59 -12.19 -14.50
CA SER A 222 0.99 -11.49 -13.26
C SER A 222 1.53 -10.07 -13.51
N GLN A 223 2.10 -9.82 -14.70
CA GLN A 223 2.60 -8.52 -15.15
C GLN A 223 1.53 -7.62 -15.80
N LEU A 224 0.28 -8.08 -15.89
CA LEU A 224 -0.83 -7.36 -16.52
C LEU A 224 -0.57 -7.00 -18.00
N THR A 225 0.10 -7.89 -18.74
CA THR A 225 0.39 -7.69 -20.18
C THR A 225 -0.42 -8.58 -21.11
N GLU A 226 -1.13 -9.57 -20.57
CA GLU A 226 -1.93 -10.48 -21.39
C GLU A 226 -3.17 -9.80 -21.98
N ARG A 227 -3.48 -10.12 -23.24
CA ARG A 227 -4.61 -9.56 -23.99
C ARG A 227 -5.81 -10.50 -24.02
N ASP A 228 -5.50 -11.79 -24.03
CA ASP A 228 -6.49 -12.86 -24.05
C ASP A 228 -6.93 -13.25 -22.64
N VAL A 229 -7.99 -14.05 -22.56
CA VAL A 229 -8.47 -14.58 -21.27
C VAL A 229 -7.51 -15.67 -20.82
N VAL A 230 -6.96 -15.52 -19.61
CA VAL A 230 -6.08 -16.53 -19.00
C VAL A 230 -6.86 -17.51 -18.15
N LEU A 231 -7.83 -16.99 -17.40
CA LEU A 231 -8.65 -17.78 -16.50
C LEU A 231 -10.14 -17.49 -16.78
N LYS A 232 -10.87 -18.54 -17.12
CA LYS A 232 -12.33 -18.56 -17.11
C LYS A 232 -12.78 -19.25 -15.82
N ASP A 233 -13.53 -18.53 -14.99
CA ASP A 233 -14.15 -19.09 -13.79
C ASP A 233 -15.33 -20.00 -14.20
N PRO A 234 -15.27 -21.32 -13.98
CA PRO A 234 -16.31 -22.24 -14.42
C PRO A 234 -17.63 -22.10 -13.65
N VAL A 235 -17.66 -21.39 -12.52
CA VAL A 235 -18.86 -21.33 -11.67
C VAL A 235 -19.78 -20.18 -12.08
N ASP A 236 -19.22 -19.08 -12.55
CA ASP A 236 -19.98 -17.87 -12.92
C ASP A 236 -19.55 -17.23 -14.24
N ASP A 237 -18.80 -17.98 -15.06
CA ASP A 237 -18.34 -17.61 -16.40
C ASP A 237 -17.50 -16.32 -16.46
N ARG A 238 -17.00 -15.82 -15.32
CA ARG A 238 -16.15 -14.62 -15.29
C ARG A 238 -14.81 -14.89 -15.98
N LEU A 239 -14.37 -13.91 -16.74
CA LEU A 239 -13.15 -13.98 -17.56
C LEU A 239 -12.10 -13.04 -16.99
N TYR A 240 -10.97 -13.60 -16.58
CA TYR A 240 -9.85 -12.87 -16.01
C TYR A 240 -8.69 -12.85 -16.99
N LYS A 241 -8.24 -11.64 -17.31
CA LYS A 241 -7.08 -11.38 -18.17
C LYS A 241 -5.81 -11.13 -17.38
N ASN A 242 -5.93 -10.77 -16.11
CA ASN A 242 -4.79 -10.48 -15.23
C ASN A 242 -5.02 -11.04 -13.83
N LEU A 243 -3.92 -11.42 -13.18
CA LEU A 243 -3.92 -12.01 -11.85
C LEU A 243 -4.41 -11.02 -10.79
N PHE A 244 -4.17 -9.72 -10.96
CA PHE A 244 -4.61 -8.68 -10.03
C PHE A 244 -6.14 -8.70 -9.84
N GLU A 245 -6.91 -8.67 -10.93
CA GLU A 245 -8.38 -8.77 -10.89
C GLU A 245 -8.85 -10.10 -10.32
N ALA A 246 -8.20 -11.21 -10.69
CA ALA A 246 -8.57 -12.53 -10.16
C ALA A 246 -8.36 -12.61 -8.65
N LEU A 247 -7.24 -12.13 -8.14
CA LEU A 247 -6.96 -12.11 -6.70
C LEU A 247 -7.89 -11.16 -5.94
N LEU A 248 -8.18 -9.99 -6.50
CA LEU A 248 -9.13 -9.05 -5.92
C LEU A 248 -10.54 -9.65 -5.87
N ASP A 249 -10.96 -10.38 -6.91
CA ASP A 249 -12.27 -11.04 -6.94
C ASP A 249 -12.34 -12.29 -6.05
N THR A 250 -11.22 -12.98 -5.82
CA THR A 250 -11.11 -13.99 -4.76
C THR A 250 -11.41 -13.37 -3.39
N LEU A 251 -10.82 -12.21 -3.09
CA LEU A 251 -11.08 -11.52 -1.82
C LEU A 251 -12.53 -11.00 -1.75
N TYR A 252 -13.08 -10.44 -2.83
CA TYR A 252 -14.50 -10.07 -2.86
C TYR A 252 -15.41 -11.27 -2.61
N SER A 253 -15.13 -12.44 -3.18
CA SER A 253 -15.92 -13.65 -2.92
C SER A 253 -15.85 -14.07 -1.45
N ALA A 254 -14.68 -13.98 -0.82
CA ALA A 254 -14.53 -14.26 0.61
C ALA A 254 -15.36 -13.29 1.47
N VAL A 255 -15.24 -11.99 1.19
CA VAL A 255 -15.98 -10.92 1.88
C VAL A 255 -17.50 -11.10 1.72
N GLU A 256 -17.99 -11.42 0.53
CA GLU A 256 -19.41 -11.66 0.28
C GLU A 256 -19.97 -12.86 1.05
N ARG A 257 -19.22 -13.97 1.13
CA ARG A 257 -19.61 -15.16 1.88
C ARG A 257 -19.73 -14.88 3.37
N SER A 258 -18.97 -13.91 3.88
CA SER A 258 -19.02 -13.47 5.28
C SER A 258 -19.99 -12.29 5.51
N GLY A 259 -20.92 -12.05 4.58
CA GLY A 259 -21.99 -11.05 4.71
C GLY A 259 -21.62 -9.64 4.25
N GLY A 260 -20.43 -9.42 3.70
CA GLY A 260 -19.91 -8.11 3.30
C GLY A 260 -20.27 -7.65 1.89
N ARG A 261 -21.48 -7.98 1.37
CA ARG A 261 -21.83 -7.70 -0.04
C ARG A 261 -21.78 -6.22 -0.43
N ASN A 262 -21.98 -5.31 0.53
CA ASN A 262 -21.92 -3.86 0.34
C ASN A 262 -20.53 -3.25 0.53
N ILE A 263 -19.53 -4.05 0.95
CA ILE A 263 -18.18 -3.55 1.21
C ILE A 263 -17.44 -3.33 -0.10
N GLU A 264 -16.87 -2.15 -0.24
CA GLU A 264 -15.90 -1.84 -1.30
C GLU A 264 -14.48 -2.15 -0.80
N ILE A 265 -13.66 -2.76 -1.66
CA ILE A 265 -12.26 -3.03 -1.36
C ILE A 265 -11.41 -1.91 -1.97
N VAL A 266 -10.67 -1.22 -1.11
CA VAL A 266 -9.63 -0.28 -1.49
C VAL A 266 -8.30 -1.03 -1.43
N VAL A 267 -7.59 -1.11 -2.55
CA VAL A 267 -6.28 -1.77 -2.58
C VAL A 267 -5.25 -0.83 -1.96
N SER A 268 -4.90 -1.06 -0.69
CA SER A 268 -3.97 -0.23 0.09
C SER A 268 -2.52 -0.39 -0.32
N GLU A 269 -2.17 -1.53 -0.94
CA GLU A 269 -0.85 -1.77 -1.48
C GLU A 269 -0.91 -2.72 -2.68
N SER A 270 -0.11 -2.43 -3.69
CA SER A 270 0.19 -3.36 -4.79
C SER A 270 1.51 -2.97 -5.43
N GLY A 271 2.37 -3.95 -5.66
CA GLY A 271 3.73 -3.72 -6.13
C GLY A 271 4.39 -4.98 -6.68
N TRP A 272 5.64 -4.81 -7.11
CA TRP A 272 6.48 -5.91 -7.58
C TRP A 272 7.94 -5.61 -7.22
N PRO A 273 8.67 -6.57 -6.62
CA PRO A 273 10.01 -6.30 -6.13
C PRO A 273 11.05 -6.14 -7.23
N SER A 274 11.99 -5.26 -6.97
CA SER A 274 13.11 -4.92 -7.84
C SER A 274 14.34 -5.82 -7.65
N SER A 275 14.39 -6.62 -6.58
CA SER A 275 15.43 -7.63 -6.32
C SER A 275 15.03 -8.55 -5.16
N GLY A 276 15.90 -9.49 -4.77
CA GLY A 276 15.73 -10.33 -3.56
C GLY A 276 15.21 -11.74 -3.81
N ASP A 277 14.66 -12.02 -5.00
CA ASP A 277 14.14 -13.35 -5.36
C ASP A 277 14.11 -13.57 -6.88
N LEU A 278 13.61 -14.74 -7.26
CA LEU A 278 13.19 -15.08 -8.61
C LEU A 278 12.17 -14.06 -9.16
N ASP A 279 12.41 -13.60 -10.39
CA ASP A 279 11.62 -12.59 -11.10
C ASP A 279 11.45 -11.23 -10.42
N ALA A 280 12.12 -11.02 -9.28
CA ALA A 280 12.31 -9.71 -8.67
C ALA A 280 13.44 -8.99 -9.43
N SER A 281 13.07 -8.07 -10.32
CA SER A 281 14.01 -7.27 -11.09
C SER A 281 13.48 -5.87 -11.31
N PRO A 282 14.34 -4.86 -11.51
CA PRO A 282 13.89 -3.51 -11.80
C PRO A 282 12.98 -3.41 -13.01
N GLN A 283 13.26 -4.23 -14.04
CA GLN A 283 12.51 -4.25 -15.28
C GLN A 283 11.09 -4.80 -15.07
N ASN A 284 10.95 -5.85 -14.26
CA ASN A 284 9.66 -6.44 -13.90
C ASN A 284 8.88 -5.49 -12.98
N ALA A 285 9.55 -4.87 -12.00
CA ALA A 285 8.94 -3.87 -11.13
C ALA A 285 8.36 -2.68 -11.92
N GLU A 286 9.17 -2.10 -12.82
CA GLU A 286 8.73 -1.00 -13.68
C GLU A 286 7.58 -1.43 -14.60
N THR A 287 7.66 -2.65 -15.18
CA THR A 287 6.63 -3.17 -16.07
C THR A 287 5.31 -3.36 -15.36
N HIS A 288 5.31 -4.03 -14.20
CA HIS A 288 4.13 -4.25 -13.38
C HIS A 288 3.46 -2.92 -13.00
N LEU A 289 4.22 -1.99 -12.44
CA LEU A 289 3.70 -0.69 -12.01
C LEU A 289 3.17 0.13 -13.18
N ARG A 290 3.87 0.13 -14.32
CA ARG A 290 3.41 0.80 -15.54
C ARG A 290 2.09 0.23 -16.03
N ASN A 291 1.91 -1.09 -16.00
CA ASN A 291 0.70 -1.72 -16.48
C ASN A 291 -0.46 -1.55 -15.50
N LEU A 292 -0.20 -1.64 -14.20
CA LEU A 292 -1.18 -1.34 -13.15
C LEU A 292 -1.66 0.13 -13.23
N MET A 293 -0.79 1.07 -13.61
CA MET A 293 -1.17 2.46 -13.87
C MET A 293 -1.99 2.65 -15.16
N LYS A 294 -1.74 1.83 -16.19
CA LYS A 294 -2.46 1.86 -17.47
C LYS A 294 -3.81 1.15 -17.42
N GLN A 295 -3.98 0.23 -16.49
CA GLN A 295 -5.23 -0.50 -16.33
C GLN A 295 -6.38 0.49 -16.17
N ASP A 296 -7.42 0.31 -16.98
CA ASP A 296 -8.62 1.11 -16.88
C ASP A 296 -9.44 0.65 -15.67
N ARG A 297 -9.01 1.13 -14.50
CA ARG A 297 -9.61 0.80 -13.22
C ARG A 297 -11.05 1.30 -13.09
N THR A 298 -11.52 2.18 -13.99
CA THR A 298 -12.92 2.66 -13.97
C THR A 298 -13.92 1.55 -14.34
N LYS A 299 -13.45 0.53 -15.05
CA LYS A 299 -14.25 -0.66 -15.39
C LYS A 299 -14.49 -1.60 -14.22
N GLY A 300 -13.74 -1.45 -13.14
CA GLY A 300 -13.77 -2.38 -12.02
C GLY A 300 -13.16 -3.74 -12.36
N THR A 301 -13.68 -4.78 -11.73
CA THR A 301 -13.27 -6.18 -11.93
C THR A 301 -14.41 -6.98 -12.57
N PRO A 302 -14.18 -8.20 -13.09
CA PRO A 302 -15.24 -9.07 -13.58
C PRO A 302 -16.39 -9.30 -12.57
N LYS A 303 -16.12 -9.35 -11.27
CA LYS A 303 -17.13 -9.48 -10.20
C LYS A 303 -17.75 -8.15 -9.77
N ARG A 304 -17.07 -7.03 -10.00
CA ARG A 304 -17.53 -5.66 -9.69
C ARG A 304 -17.47 -4.76 -10.93
N PRO A 305 -18.20 -5.07 -12.01
CA PRO A 305 -18.14 -4.29 -13.23
C PRO A 305 -18.68 -2.86 -13.00
N GLY A 306 -18.02 -1.87 -13.59
CA GLY A 306 -18.39 -0.45 -13.50
C GLY A 306 -18.10 0.22 -12.15
N LYS A 307 -17.48 -0.49 -11.20
CA LYS A 307 -17.04 0.08 -9.92
C LYS A 307 -15.54 0.37 -9.94
N PRO A 308 -15.12 1.64 -9.91
CA PRO A 308 -13.69 1.96 -9.92
C PRO A 308 -12.95 1.34 -8.73
N VAL A 309 -11.87 0.62 -8.98
CA VAL A 309 -11.01 0.09 -7.91
C VAL A 309 -10.08 1.20 -7.45
N GLU A 310 -10.16 1.66 -6.19
CA GLU A 310 -9.13 2.51 -5.57
C GLU A 310 -7.89 1.65 -5.23
N THR A 311 -6.68 2.15 -5.48
CA THR A 311 -5.44 1.34 -5.50
C THR A 311 -4.26 2.26 -5.31
N TYR A 312 -3.46 1.94 -4.31
CA TYR A 312 -2.25 2.64 -3.95
C TYR A 312 -1.04 1.76 -4.28
N LEU A 313 -0.10 2.32 -5.03
CA LEU A 313 1.08 1.60 -5.51
C LEU A 313 2.17 1.52 -4.43
N PHE A 314 2.79 0.36 -4.23
CA PHE A 314 3.86 0.13 -3.25
C PHE A 314 5.17 -0.30 -3.96
N ALA A 315 6.37 0.21 -3.64
CA ALA A 315 6.71 1.37 -2.80
C ALA A 315 7.50 2.45 -3.56
N MET A 316 7.44 3.70 -3.08
CA MET A 316 8.10 4.85 -3.69
C MET A 316 9.61 4.97 -3.32
N LEU A 317 10.04 4.51 -2.14
CA LEU A 317 11.41 4.70 -1.61
C LEU A 317 11.96 3.41 -0.99
N ARG A 318 13.30 3.23 -1.03
CA ARG A 318 13.95 1.99 -0.60
C ARG A 318 13.88 1.74 0.91
N GLU A 319 13.45 0.54 1.30
CA GLU A 319 13.38 0.10 2.70
C GLU A 319 14.60 -0.77 3.08
N ASN A 320 15.73 -0.12 3.34
CA ASN A 320 17.00 -0.81 3.61
C ASN A 320 17.06 -1.57 4.94
N LEU A 321 16.06 -1.45 5.82
CA LEU A 321 16.18 -1.83 7.23
C LEU A 321 15.08 -2.77 7.73
N HIS A 322 14.30 -3.40 6.85
CA HIS A 322 13.35 -4.44 7.29
C HIS A 322 14.08 -5.70 7.82
N GLY A 323 13.67 -6.14 9.02
CA GLY A 323 13.68 -7.56 9.40
C GLY A 323 12.46 -8.21 8.75
N GLY A 324 12.70 -9.10 7.79
CA GLY A 324 11.73 -9.64 6.85
C GLY A 324 12.47 -10.42 5.76
N SER A 325 11.75 -11.09 4.86
CA SER A 325 12.42 -11.83 3.77
C SER A 325 13.20 -10.85 2.86
N GLU A 326 14.28 -11.31 2.20
CA GLU A 326 15.09 -10.46 1.30
C GLU A 326 14.23 -9.73 0.23
N THR A 327 13.07 -10.27 -0.11
CA THR A 327 12.13 -9.67 -1.07
C THR A 327 11.45 -8.41 -0.56
N GLU A 328 11.16 -8.33 0.74
CA GLU A 328 10.54 -7.16 1.39
C GLU A 328 11.50 -5.98 1.44
N ARG A 329 12.82 -6.22 1.41
CA ARG A 329 13.88 -5.20 1.37
C ARG A 329 14.06 -4.54 0.00
N HIS A 330 13.28 -4.98 -0.99
CA HIS A 330 13.55 -4.71 -2.39
C HIS A 330 12.31 -4.34 -3.22
N LEU A 331 11.20 -3.96 -2.59
CA LEU A 331 9.93 -3.60 -3.25
C LEU A 331 9.91 -2.24 -3.98
N ASP A 332 11.08 -1.71 -4.36
CA ASP A 332 11.26 -0.28 -4.53
C ASP A 332 11.65 0.18 -5.93
N LEU A 333 11.08 1.33 -6.31
CA LEU A 333 11.34 2.03 -7.56
C LEU A 333 12.71 2.76 -7.60
N TYR A 334 13.34 3.11 -6.47
CA TYR A 334 14.31 4.21 -6.44
C TYR A 334 15.79 3.86 -6.74
N LEU A 335 16.26 2.62 -6.51
CA LEU A 335 17.72 2.33 -6.50
C LEU A 335 18.26 1.32 -7.50
N ALA A 336 17.39 0.69 -8.28
CA ALA A 336 17.75 -0.19 -9.41
C ALA A 336 18.82 0.38 -10.37
N LYS A 337 18.89 1.71 -10.50
CA LYS A 337 19.80 2.39 -11.43
C LYS A 337 21.21 2.54 -10.88
N LYS A 338 21.39 2.76 -9.57
CA LYS A 338 22.71 3.04 -8.97
C LYS A 338 23.60 1.81 -8.98
N GLU A 339 23.00 0.63 -8.89
CA GLU A 339 23.71 -0.65 -8.97
C GLU A 339 24.10 -1.02 -10.40
N LYS A 340 23.27 -0.63 -11.39
CA LYS A 340 23.60 -0.74 -12.82
C LYS A 340 24.73 0.22 -13.22
N GLU A 341 24.74 1.44 -12.69
CA GLU A 341 25.82 2.43 -12.92
C GLU A 341 27.14 2.02 -12.25
N ARG A 342 27.08 1.44 -11.05
CA ARG A 342 28.25 0.87 -10.36
C ARG A 342 28.83 -0.34 -11.11
N LYS A 343 27.98 -1.20 -11.67
CA LYS A 343 28.40 -2.36 -12.48
C LYS A 343 28.90 -1.98 -13.89
N LEU A 344 28.54 -0.80 -14.41
CA LEU A 344 28.94 -0.31 -15.74
C LEU A 344 30.13 0.67 -15.73
N GLY A 345 30.74 0.96 -14.58
CA GLY A 345 31.97 1.76 -14.50
C GLY A 345 31.84 3.23 -14.91
N ILE A 346 30.63 3.77 -15.00
CA ILE A 346 30.41 5.18 -15.40
C ILE A 346 30.69 6.08 -14.21
N LYS A 347 31.91 6.64 -14.16
CA LYS A 347 32.29 7.68 -13.18
C LYS A 347 31.78 9.04 -13.64
N THR A 348 30.76 9.58 -12.98
CA THR A 348 30.48 11.03 -13.06
C THR A 348 31.47 11.78 -12.15
N PRO A 349 32.18 12.81 -12.65
CA PRO A 349 33.20 13.51 -11.88
C PRO A 349 32.57 14.39 -10.80
N ILE A 350 32.94 14.14 -9.55
CA ILE A 350 32.67 15.05 -8.43
C ILE A 350 33.78 16.11 -8.44
N LYS A 351 33.43 17.37 -8.73
CA LYS A 351 34.33 18.50 -8.50
C LYS A 351 34.19 19.01 -7.06
N ASN A 352 35.26 18.71 -6.35
CA ASN A 352 35.90 19.42 -5.24
C ASN A 352 35.71 18.94 -3.79
N PRO A 353 36.83 18.92 -3.03
CA PRO A 353 37.11 17.90 -2.04
C PRO A 353 37.57 18.55 -0.73
N ILE A 354 36.75 18.58 0.32
CA ILE A 354 37.29 18.93 1.63
C ILE A 354 36.70 17.97 2.66
N PHE A 355 37.63 17.28 3.33
CA PHE A 355 37.49 16.32 4.42
C PHE A 355 37.12 14.89 4.05
N ASN A 356 38.03 14.27 3.28
CA ASN A 356 38.46 12.92 3.58
C ASN A 356 39.41 12.98 4.79
N SER A 357 38.99 12.41 5.91
CA SER A 357 39.76 11.48 6.73
C SER A 357 39.04 11.34 8.07
N PHE A 358 38.23 10.29 8.22
CA PHE A 358 38.46 9.22 9.18
C PHE A 358 37.52 8.07 8.82
N PHE A 359 38.13 6.89 8.67
CA PHE A 359 37.52 5.66 8.16
C PHE A 359 36.63 4.99 9.21
N LEU A 360 35.63 4.24 8.72
CA LEU A 360 34.79 3.28 9.45
C LEU A 360 33.87 3.87 10.53
N LEU A 361 32.65 4.24 10.09
CA LEU A 361 31.36 4.20 10.79
C LEU A 361 30.25 4.44 9.77
#